data_AF-A0A529KVD6-F1
#
_entry.id   AF-A0A529KVD6-F1
#
_cell.length_a   1.000
_cell.length_b   1.000
_cell.length_c   1.000
_cell.angle_alpha   90.00
_cell.angle_beta   90.00
_cell.angle_gamma   90.00
#
_symmetry.space_group_name_H-M   'P 1'
#
loop_
_entity.id
_entity.type
_entity.pdbx_description
1 polymer ?
#
loop_
_entity_poly.entity_id
_entity_poly.type
_entity_poly.pdbx_seq_one_letter_code
_entity_poly.pdbx_strand_id
1 'polypeptide(L)'
;ILLYVWFRFEWQFAVGAIVATVHDVVMTIGFFVISGLEFNQSSLAAILTIIGYSLNDTIVVYDRVREDLRKYKKMPLPQLLNNAINETLSRTTLTSVTTSLALLALVL
;
A
#
# COMPACT_ATOMS: atom_id res chain seq x y z
N ILE A 1 -1.30 -13.32 3.30
CA ILE A 1 -0.87 -12.23 2.40
C ILE A 1 0.63 -12.30 2.14
N LEU A 2 1.48 -12.29 3.17
CA LEU A 2 2.94 -12.44 3.07
C LEU A 2 3.41 -13.64 2.21
N LEU A 3 2.88 -14.85 2.47
CA LEU A 3 3.20 -16.05 1.67
C LEU A 3 2.81 -15.91 0.19
N TYR A 4 1.72 -15.21 -0.12
CA TYR A 4 1.28 -14.97 -1.49
C TYR A 4 2.22 -13.99 -2.21
N VAL A 5 2.59 -12.88 -1.56
CA VAL A 5 3.53 -11.89 -2.11
C VAL A 5 4.90 -12.52 -2.33
N TRP A 6 5.38 -13.34 -1.38
CA TRP A 6 6.65 -14.05 -1.47
C TRP A 6 6.70 -15.02 -2.66
N PHE A 7 5.62 -15.76 -2.92
CA PHE A 7 5.58 -16.73 -4.02
C PHE A 7 5.35 -16.06 -5.39
N ARG A 8 4.72 -14.88 -5.42
CA ARG A 8 4.31 -14.17 -6.64
C ARG A 8 5.38 -13.22 -7.19
N PHE A 9 6.24 -12.64 -6.35
CA PHE A 9 7.20 -11.58 -6.71
C PHE A 9 8.65 -11.90 -6.29
N GLU A 10 9.64 -11.24 -6.91
CA GLU A 10 11.03 -11.36 -6.47
C GLU A 10 11.19 -10.86 -5.03
N TRP A 11 12.04 -11.52 -4.24
CA TRP A 11 12.19 -11.30 -2.79
C TRP A 11 12.46 -9.84 -2.40
N GLN A 12 13.09 -9.06 -3.28
CA GLN A 12 13.36 -7.63 -3.10
C GLN A 12 12.06 -6.81 -2.95
N PHE A 13 11.05 -7.12 -3.77
CA PHE A 13 9.74 -6.48 -3.70
C PHE A 13 9.00 -6.89 -2.43
N ALA A 14 9.09 -8.16 -2.03
CA ALA A 14 8.46 -8.64 -0.80
C ALA A 14 8.97 -7.87 0.44
N VAL A 15 10.28 -7.62 0.54
CA VAL A 15 10.86 -6.82 1.63
C VAL A 15 10.35 -5.38 1.59
N GLY A 16 10.28 -4.76 0.41
CA GLY A 16 9.74 -3.41 0.24
C GLY A 16 8.29 -3.27 0.73
N ALA A 17 7.42 -4.21 0.35
CA ALA A 17 6.03 -4.23 0.80
C ALA A 17 5.92 -4.37 2.33
N ILE A 18 6.76 -5.20 2.94
CA ILE A 18 6.77 -5.38 4.39
C ILE A 18 7.16 -4.09 5.09
N VAL A 19 8.23 -3.43 4.64
CA VAL A 19 8.70 -2.17 5.24
C VAL A 19 7.64 -1.09 5.13
N ALA A 20 6.97 -0.95 3.97
CA ALA A 20 5.88 0.00 3.80
C ALA A 20 4.70 -0.30 4.75
N THR A 21 4.30 -1.56 4.86
CA THR A 21 3.20 -1.97 5.75
C THR A 21 3.55 -1.69 7.22
N VAL A 22 4.79 -1.99 7.63
CA VAL A 22 5.27 -1.72 8.99
C VAL A 22 5.27 -0.22 9.28
N HIS A 23 5.72 0.60 8.33
CA HIS A 23 5.67 2.06 8.45
C HIS A 23 4.24 2.56 8.69
N ASP A 24 3.25 2.07 7.93
CA ASP A 24 1.86 2.48 8.08
C ASP A 24 1.27 2.10 9.45
N VAL A 25 1.61 0.91 9.94
CA VAL A 25 1.19 0.44 11.28
C VAL A 25 1.83 1.29 12.37
N VAL A 26 3.13 1.59 12.27
CA VAL A 26 3.84 2.43 13.24
C VAL A 26 3.27 3.84 13.26
N MET A 27 2.99 4.43 12.09
CA MET A 27 2.35 5.75 11.99
C MET A 27 0.95 5.76 12.61
N THR A 28 0.15 4.72 12.37
CA THR A 28 -1.21 4.59 12.93
C THR A 28 -1.16 4.47 14.45
N ILE A 29 -0.29 3.61 14.99
CA ILE A 29 -0.13 3.45 16.44
C ILE A 29 0.42 4.73 17.08
N GLY A 30 1.39 5.38 16.44
CA GLY A 30 1.93 6.66 16.91
C GLY A 30 0.85 7.74 17.02
N PHE A 31 -0.08 7.79 16.06
CA PHE A 31 -1.24 8.67 16.13
C PHE A 31 -2.13 8.35 17.34
N PHE A 32 -2.44 7.08 17.62
CA PHE A 32 -3.21 6.67 18.81
C PHE A 32 -2.54 7.11 20.12
N VAL A 33 -1.21 6.99 20.20
CA VAL A 33 -0.44 7.41 21.39
C VAL A 33 -0.53 8.93 21.61
N ILE A 34 -0.43 9.72 20.54
CA ILE A 34 -0.48 11.20 20.65
C ILE A 34 -1.90 11.70 20.94
N SER A 35 -2.90 11.09 20.31
CA SER A 35 -4.30 11.48 20.47
C SER A 35 -4.91 11.01 21.80
N GLY A 36 -4.25 10.11 22.52
CA GLY A 36 -4.73 9.58 23.80
C GLY A 36 -6.00 8.75 23.68
N LEU A 37 -6.32 8.27 22.47
CA LEU A 37 -7.50 7.44 22.21
C LEU A 37 -7.32 6.05 22.83
N GLU A 38 -8.40 5.52 23.41
CA GLU A 38 -8.38 4.18 23.99
C GLU A 38 -8.09 3.12 22.93
N PHE A 39 -7.12 2.25 23.23
CA PHE A 39 -6.81 1.11 22.40
C PHE A 39 -7.71 -0.06 22.77
N ASN A 40 -8.72 -0.33 21.94
CA ASN A 40 -9.68 -1.41 22.15
C ASN A 40 -9.74 -2.36 20.93
N GLN A 41 -10.66 -3.32 20.97
CA GLN A 41 -10.85 -4.29 19.88
C GLN A 41 -11.19 -3.62 18.53
N SER A 42 -11.91 -2.49 18.55
CA SER A 42 -12.23 -1.71 17.35
C SER A 42 -10.98 -1.06 16.75
N SER A 43 -10.07 -0.56 17.58
CA SER A 43 -8.77 -0.02 17.13
C SER A 43 -7.92 -1.10 16.44
N LEU A 44 -7.91 -2.32 16.99
CA LEU A 44 -7.23 -3.46 16.36
C LEU A 44 -7.85 -3.81 14.99
N ALA A 45 -9.18 -3.82 14.90
CA ALA A 45 -9.89 -4.07 13.64
C ALA A 45 -9.55 -3.00 12.59
N ALA A 46 -9.52 -1.72 12.97
CA ALA A 46 -9.15 -0.62 12.09
C ALA A 46 -7.73 -0.77 11.53
N ILE A 47 -6.76 -1.14 12.38
CA ILE A 47 -5.37 -1.37 11.94
C ILE A 47 -5.30 -2.51 10.92
N LEU A 48 -6.02 -3.62 11.14
CA LEU A 48 -6.07 -4.73 10.18
C LEU A 48 -6.66 -4.30 8.84
N THR A 49 -7.68 -3.44 8.84
CA THR A 49 -8.25 -2.88 7.61
C THR A 49 -7.25 -2.00 6.87
N ILE A 50 -6.51 -1.14 7.57
CA ILE A 50 -5.46 -0.28 6.98
C ILE A 50 -4.37 -1.14 6.33
N ILE A 51 -3.91 -2.18 7.03
CA ILE A 51 -2.93 -3.13 6.49
C ILE A 51 -3.44 -3.76 5.20
N GLY A 52 -4.71 -4.20 5.17
CA GLY A 52 -5.31 -4.80 3.99
C GLY A 52 -5.38 -3.86 2.79
N TYR A 53 -5.74 -2.59 3.03
CA TYR A 53 -5.83 -1.57 1.99
C TYR A 53 -4.45 -1.20 1.42
N SER A 54 -3.48 -0.90 2.29
CA SER A 54 -2.11 -0.53 1.88
C SER A 54 -1.39 -1.66 1.13
N LEU A 55 -1.55 -2.90 1.58
CA LEU A 55 -0.99 -4.06 0.87
C LEU A 55 -1.63 -4.26 -0.50
N ASN A 56 -2.94 -4.06 -0.63
CA ASN A 56 -3.63 -4.20 -1.91
C ASN A 56 -3.08 -3.21 -2.95
N ASP A 57 -2.89 -1.94 -2.56
CA ASP A 57 -2.33 -0.93 -3.45
C ASP A 57 -0.89 -1.26 -3.85
N THR A 58 -0.09 -1.72 -2.89
CA THR A 58 1.29 -2.18 -3.16
C THR A 58 1.34 -3.34 -4.16
N ILE A 59 0.41 -4.31 -4.05
CA ILE A 59 0.34 -5.46 -4.96
C ILE A 59 -0.01 -5.02 -6.38
N VAL A 60 -0.96 -4.08 -6.55
CA VAL A 60 -1.35 -3.58 -7.89
C VAL A 60 -0.17 -2.88 -8.56
N VAL A 61 0.57 -2.06 -7.83
CA VAL A 61 1.78 -1.39 -8.36
C VAL A 61 2.85 -2.42 -8.73
N TYR A 62 3.10 -3.41 -7.88
CA TYR A 62 4.11 -4.43 -8.14
C TYR A 62 3.76 -5.36 -9.32
N ASP A 63 2.49 -5.68 -9.48
CA ASP A 63 2.04 -6.45 -10.65
C ASP A 63 2.28 -5.65 -11.93
N ARG A 64 2.04 -4.33 -11.91
CA ARG A 64 2.34 -3.46 -13.05
C ARG A 64 3.84 -3.35 -13.34
N VAL A 65 4.67 -3.13 -12.32
CA VAL A 65 6.14 -3.13 -12.46
C VAL A 65 6.63 -4.43 -13.08
N ARG A 66 6.05 -5.58 -12.69
CA ARG A 66 6.39 -6.89 -13.25
C ARG A 66 5.97 -7.03 -14.72
N GLU A 67 4.78 -6.55 -15.07
CA GLU A 67 4.32 -6.52 -16.47
C GLU A 67 5.26 -5.68 -17.35
N ASP A 68 5.62 -4.49 -16.88
CA ASP A 68 6.52 -3.60 -17.60
C ASP A 68 7.93 -4.18 -17.73
N LEU A 69 8.45 -4.85 -16.70
CA LEU A 69 9.73 -5.59 -16.77
C LEU A 69 9.72 -6.68 -17.84
N ARG A 70 8.57 -7.36 -18.04
CA ARG A 70 8.43 -8.38 -19.10
C ARG A 70 8.31 -7.76 -20.49
N LYS A 71 7.62 -6.62 -20.61
CA LYS A 71 7.36 -5.91 -21.86
C LYS A 71 8.59 -5.14 -22.37
N TYR A 72 9.34 -4.51 -21.46
CA TYR A 72 10.47 -3.62 -21.77
C TYR A 72 11.81 -4.18 -21.29
N LYS A 73 12.32 -5.23 -21.96
CA LYS A 73 13.56 -5.93 -21.56
C LYS A 73 14.87 -5.11 -21.62
N LYS A 74 14.88 -3.97 -22.31
CA LYS A 74 16.07 -3.11 -22.51
C LYS A 74 15.97 -1.74 -21.83
N MET A 75 14.85 -1.45 -21.17
CA MET A 75 14.61 -0.13 -20.58
C MET A 75 15.28 -0.07 -19.19
N PRO A 76 15.94 1.05 -18.83
CA PRO A 76 16.59 1.18 -17.53
C PRO A 76 15.54 1.18 -16.40
N LEU A 77 15.84 0.46 -15.31
CA LEU A 77 14.94 0.26 -14.15
C LEU A 77 14.27 1.54 -13.63
N PRO A 78 14.97 2.70 -13.48
CA PRO A 78 14.35 3.92 -12.97
C PRO A 78 13.24 4.45 -13.89
N GLN A 79 13.44 4.39 -15.21
CA GLN A 79 12.41 4.85 -16.16
C GLN A 79 11.21 3.91 -16.18
N LEU A 80 11.45 2.61 -16.03
CA LEU A 80 10.40 1.60 -15.99
C LEU A 80 9.52 1.76 -14.74
N LEU A 81 10.13 1.94 -13.57
CA LEU A 81 9.41 2.23 -12.33
C LEU A 81 8.58 3.51 -12.45
N ASN A 82 9.15 4.57 -13.03
CA ASN A 82 8.43 5.83 -13.21
C ASN A 82 7.20 5.69 -14.13
N ASN A 83 7.31 4.89 -15.20
CA ASN A 83 6.17 4.59 -16.07
C ASN A 83 5.08 3.79 -15.33
N ALA A 84 5.46 2.72 -14.63
CA ALA A 84 4.51 1.90 -13.89
C ALA A 84 3.75 2.70 -12.82
N ILE A 85 4.46 3.60 -12.11
CA ILE A 85 3.85 4.52 -11.13
C ILE A 85 2.87 5.45 -11.85
N ASN A 86 3.27 6.12 -12.92
CA ASN A 86 2.38 7.07 -13.63
C ASN A 86 1.12 6.39 -14.19
N GLU A 87 1.21 5.17 -14.68
CA GLU A 87 0.04 4.44 -15.20
C GLU A 87 -0.93 4.01 -14.09
N THR A 88 -0.43 3.76 -12.88
CA THR A 88 -1.25 3.35 -11.73
C THR A 88 -1.72 4.53 -10.88
N LEU A 89 -1.07 5.70 -11.00
CA LEU A 89 -1.31 6.89 -10.18
C LEU A 89 -2.75 7.39 -10.22
N SER A 90 -3.38 7.41 -11.40
CA SER A 90 -4.78 7.84 -11.52
C SER A 90 -5.72 6.90 -10.78
N ARG A 91 -5.45 5.58 -10.79
CA ARG A 91 -6.28 4.59 -10.10
C ARG A 91 -6.10 4.65 -8.58
N THR A 92 -4.86 4.71 -8.10
CA THR A 92 -4.55 4.78 -6.66
C THR A 92 -5.04 6.09 -6.06
N THR A 93 -4.87 7.20 -6.78
CA THR A 93 -5.37 8.51 -6.32
C THR A 93 -6.89 8.54 -6.24
N LEU A 94 -7.59 8.04 -7.25
CA LEU A 94 -9.06 8.03 -7.27
C LEU A 94 -9.64 7.15 -6.14
N THR A 95 -9.05 5.98 -5.92
CA THR A 95 -9.47 5.07 -4.84
C THR A 95 -9.18 5.66 -3.47
N SER A 96 -7.98 6.23 -3.27
CA SER A 96 -7.61 6.90 -2.01
C SER A 96 -8.48 8.12 -1.70
N VAL A 97 -8.79 8.95 -2.71
CA VAL A 97 -9.62 10.16 -2.54
C VAL A 97 -11.06 9.77 -2.22
N THR A 98 -11.63 8.80 -2.92
CA THR A 98 -13.03 8.39 -2.66
C THR A 98 -13.20 7.75 -1.29
N THR A 99 -12.26 6.91 -0.83
CA THR A 99 -12.26 6.41 0.56
C THR A 99 -12.06 7.53 1.58
N SER A 100 -11.17 8.49 1.31
CA SER A 100 -10.93 9.62 2.23
C SER A 100 -12.16 10.51 2.37
N LEU A 101 -12.88 10.78 1.26
CA LEU A 101 -14.13 11.54 1.29
C LEU A 101 -15.22 10.83 2.09
N ALA A 102 -15.35 9.51 1.93
CA ALA A 102 -16.31 8.72 2.71
C ALA A 102 -15.98 8.72 4.21
N LEU A 103 -14.70 8.61 4.56
CA LEU A 103 -14.25 8.69 5.96
C LEU A 103 -14.43 10.09 6.55
N LEU A 104 -14.15 11.15 5.78
CA LEU A 104 -14.39 12.54 6.20
C LEU A 104 -15.87 12.77 6.51
N ALA A 105 -16.77 12.27 5.68
CA ALA A 105 -18.21 12.38 5.90
C ALA A 105 -18.71 11.58 7.12
N LEU A 106 -17.99 10.55 7.55
CA LEU A 106 -18.32 9.76 8.75
C LEU A 106 -17.79 10.41 10.03
N VAL A 107 -16.67 11.12 9.94
CA VAL A 107 -16.02 11.77 11.09
C VAL A 107 -16.62 13.15 11.41
N LEU A 108 -17.13 13.87 10.40
CA LEU A 108 -17.87 15.13 10.54
C LEU A 108 -19.31 14.91 11.02
#